data_AF-A0A833RAU4-F1
#
_entry.id   AF-A0A833RAU4-F1
#
_cell.length_a   1.000
_cell.length_b   1.000
_cell.length_c   1.000
_cell.angle_alpha   90.00
_cell.angle_beta   90.00
_cell.angle_gamma   90.00
#
_symmetry.space_group_name_H-M   'P 1'
#
loop_
_entity.id
_entity.type
_entity.pdbx_description
1 polymer ?
#
loop_
_entity_poly.entity_id
_entity_poly.type
_entity_poly.pdbx_seq_one_letter_code
_entity_poly.pdbx_strand_id
1 'polypeptide(L)'
;MASAVGESSFLFTSESVNEGHPDKLCDQVSDAVLDACLSQDPESKVACETCTKTNMVMVFGEITTKANVDYEKIVRDTCRNIGFVSADVGLDADKCRVLVQIEQQSPDIAQGVHGHFTKRPDDIGAGDQGHMFGYATDETEELMPLTQQIDCMHQCLESDSRTLQNTCYPWKKSRRGDVSGSGGKENSSCGERERCGGRRKTVARRILLFAIRGERNQTEN
;
A
#
# COMPACT_ATOMS: atom_id res chain seq x y z
N MET A 1 -3.89 33.59 40.01
CA MET A 1 -4.69 32.36 39.84
C MET A 1 -4.95 32.20 38.35
N ALA A 2 -4.04 31.55 37.62
CA ALA A 2 -4.24 31.24 36.21
C ALA A 2 -5.20 30.04 36.14
N SER A 3 -6.35 30.24 35.50
CA SER A 3 -7.35 29.20 35.28
C SER A 3 -6.75 28.14 34.35
N ALA A 4 -6.66 26.90 34.82
CA ALA A 4 -6.32 25.75 33.97
C ALA A 4 -7.35 25.66 32.85
N VAL A 5 -6.89 25.79 31.60
CA VAL A 5 -7.69 25.46 30.43
C VAL A 5 -7.97 23.96 30.53
N GLY A 6 -9.23 23.58 30.68
CA GLY A 6 -9.61 22.17 30.79
C GLY A 6 -9.20 21.43 29.53
N GLU A 7 -8.36 20.41 29.71
CA GLU A 7 -8.02 19.40 28.71
C GLU A 7 -9.31 18.76 28.19
N SER A 8 -9.82 19.24 27.05
CA SER A 8 -10.93 18.59 26.37
C SER A 8 -10.40 17.37 25.64
N SER A 9 -10.62 16.18 26.20
CA SER A 9 -10.31 14.93 25.52
C SER A 9 -11.34 14.62 24.44
N PHE A 10 -10.89 14.02 23.34
CA PHE A 10 -11.77 13.51 22.29
C PHE A 10 -11.38 12.08 21.92
N LEU A 11 -12.34 11.32 21.40
CA LEU A 11 -12.11 9.96 20.92
C LEU A 11 -11.85 9.99 19.41
N PHE A 12 -10.79 9.29 19.00
CA PHE A 12 -10.41 9.12 17.60
C PHE A 12 -10.23 7.63 17.31
N THR A 13 -10.71 7.15 16.16
CA THR A 13 -10.65 5.74 15.80
C THR A 13 -10.07 5.58 14.40
N SER A 14 -9.18 4.61 14.24
CA SER A 14 -8.61 4.19 12.96
C SER A 14 -8.96 2.71 12.70
N GLU A 15 -9.12 2.35 11.43
CA GLU A 15 -9.35 0.97 10.99
C GLU A 15 -8.34 0.57 9.90
N SER A 16 -8.02 -0.73 9.86
CA SER A 16 -7.09 -1.33 8.94
C SER A 16 -7.52 -2.74 8.60
N VAL A 17 -7.08 -3.23 7.44
CA VAL A 17 -7.40 -4.56 6.92
C VAL A 17 -6.14 -5.26 6.47
N ASN A 18 -6.12 -6.59 6.57
CA ASN A 18 -4.96 -7.37 6.15
C ASN A 18 -4.88 -7.60 4.64
N GLU A 19 -3.74 -8.16 4.22
CA GLU A 19 -3.44 -8.61 2.84
C GLU A 19 -4.51 -9.55 2.24
N GLY A 20 -5.24 -10.27 3.09
CA GLY A 20 -6.30 -11.20 2.68
C GLY A 20 -7.67 -10.55 2.48
N HIS A 21 -7.83 -9.26 2.79
CA HIS A 21 -9.07 -8.55 2.48
C HIS A 21 -9.25 -8.43 0.96
N PRO A 22 -10.44 -8.69 0.39
CA PRO A 22 -10.63 -8.70 -1.06
C PRO A 22 -10.22 -7.39 -1.73
N ASP A 23 -10.47 -6.25 -1.09
CA ASP A 23 -10.04 -4.95 -1.62
C ASP A 23 -8.50 -4.82 -1.62
N LYS A 24 -7.82 -5.29 -0.56
CA LYS A 24 -6.35 -5.30 -0.52
C LYS A 24 -5.72 -6.33 -1.44
N LEU A 25 -6.43 -7.41 -1.75
CA LEU A 25 -6.02 -8.33 -2.82
C LEU A 25 -6.04 -7.61 -4.17
N CYS A 26 -7.09 -6.83 -4.47
CA CYS A 26 -7.15 -6.05 -5.70
C CYS A 26 -6.00 -5.04 -5.79
N ASP A 27 -5.74 -4.27 -4.71
CA ASP A 27 -4.63 -3.31 -4.63
C ASP A 27 -3.29 -4.02 -4.97
N GLN A 28 -3.00 -5.14 -4.31
CA GLN A 28 -1.76 -5.90 -4.52
C GLN A 28 -1.63 -6.49 -5.93
N VAL A 29 -2.72 -6.91 -6.54
CA VAL A 29 -2.71 -7.43 -7.92
C VAL A 29 -2.42 -6.29 -8.89
N SER A 30 -3.08 -5.14 -8.72
CA SER A 30 -2.84 -3.95 -9.54
C SER A 30 -1.40 -3.46 -9.43
N ASP A 31 -0.84 -3.40 -8.22
CA ASP A 31 0.55 -3.03 -7.98
C ASP A 31 1.53 -4.06 -8.56
N ALA A 32 1.22 -5.35 -8.48
CA ALA A 32 2.07 -6.40 -9.08
C ALA A 32 2.12 -6.29 -10.62
N VAL A 33 1.02 -5.88 -11.26
CA VAL A 33 1.00 -5.60 -12.70
C VAL A 33 1.81 -4.34 -13.02
N LEU A 34 1.71 -3.29 -12.19
CA LEU A 34 2.52 -2.08 -12.31
C LEU A 34 4.02 -2.41 -12.22
N ASP A 35 4.43 -3.16 -11.20
CA ASP A 35 5.82 -3.60 -11.00
C ASP A 35 6.33 -4.40 -12.20
N ALA A 36 5.52 -5.32 -12.73
CA ALA A 36 5.88 -6.11 -13.91
C ALA A 36 6.10 -5.24 -15.15
N CYS A 37 5.25 -4.23 -15.36
CA CYS A 37 5.42 -3.26 -16.45
C CYS A 37 6.69 -2.42 -16.25
N LEU A 38 6.86 -1.80 -15.08
CA LEU A 38 7.98 -0.89 -14.80
C LEU A 38 9.34 -1.60 -14.78
N SER A 39 9.38 -2.88 -14.41
CA SER A 39 10.61 -3.67 -14.42
C SER A 39 11.21 -3.87 -15.81
N GLN A 40 10.36 -3.89 -16.86
CA GLN A 40 10.77 -4.08 -18.25
C GLN A 40 10.79 -2.77 -19.03
N ASP A 41 9.88 -1.85 -18.72
CA ASP A 41 9.73 -0.55 -19.38
C ASP A 41 9.45 0.55 -18.34
N PRO A 42 10.48 1.29 -17.88
CA PRO A 42 10.33 2.36 -16.90
C PRO A 42 9.41 3.51 -17.35
N GLU A 43 9.19 3.65 -18.66
CA GLU A 43 8.31 4.68 -19.22
C GLU A 43 6.86 4.21 -19.35
N SER A 44 6.52 3.00 -18.88
CA SER A 44 5.16 2.46 -18.92
C SER A 44 4.15 3.42 -18.30
N LYS A 45 3.00 3.56 -18.96
CA LYS A 45 1.82 4.25 -18.43
C LYS A 45 0.80 3.19 -18.06
N VAL A 46 0.54 3.03 -16.76
CA VAL A 46 -0.24 1.93 -16.22
C VAL A 46 -1.37 2.51 -15.36
N ALA A 47 -2.61 2.28 -15.79
CA ALA A 47 -3.81 2.47 -15.00
C ALA A 47 -4.51 1.11 -14.91
N CYS A 48 -4.07 0.29 -13.97
CA CYS A 48 -4.51 -1.09 -13.80
C CYS A 48 -5.48 -1.20 -12.63
N GLU A 49 -6.73 -1.53 -12.93
CA GLU A 49 -7.78 -1.77 -11.95
C GLU A 49 -8.01 -3.27 -11.80
N THR A 50 -8.24 -3.70 -10.56
CA THR A 50 -8.55 -5.09 -10.26
C THR A 50 -9.86 -5.17 -9.50
N CYS A 51 -10.73 -6.10 -9.90
CA CYS A 51 -11.88 -6.48 -9.09
C CYS A 51 -11.92 -7.99 -8.88
N THR A 52 -12.42 -8.39 -7.71
CA THR A 52 -12.48 -9.79 -7.32
C THR A 52 -13.85 -10.16 -6.77
N LYS A 53 -14.30 -11.37 -7.10
CA LYS A 53 -15.47 -12.00 -6.51
C LYS A 53 -15.27 -13.50 -6.47
N THR A 54 -16.27 -14.23 -5.99
CA THR A 54 -16.24 -15.68 -5.88
C THR A 54 -15.75 -16.33 -7.17
N ASN A 55 -14.59 -16.99 -7.09
CA ASN A 55 -13.96 -17.72 -8.17
C ASN A 55 -13.63 -16.88 -9.43
N MET A 56 -13.43 -15.56 -9.28
CA MET A 56 -13.13 -14.66 -10.38
C MET A 56 -12.23 -13.51 -9.93
N VAL A 57 -11.17 -13.27 -10.70
CA VAL A 57 -10.38 -12.04 -10.65
C VAL A 57 -10.41 -11.42 -12.04
N MET A 58 -10.76 -10.14 -12.12
CA MET A 58 -10.74 -9.39 -13.37
C MET A 58 -9.76 -8.24 -13.24
N VAL A 59 -8.84 -8.17 -14.19
CA VAL A 59 -7.88 -7.08 -14.37
C VAL A 59 -8.33 -6.28 -15.59
N PHE A 60 -8.51 -4.97 -15.42
CA PHE A 60 -9.03 -4.09 -16.46
C PHE A 60 -8.45 -2.69 -16.35
N GLY A 61 -8.54 -1.91 -17.43
CA GLY A 61 -8.01 -0.54 -17.47
C GLY A 61 -7.12 -0.29 -18.68
N GLU A 62 -6.23 0.69 -18.54
CA GLU A 62 -5.45 1.25 -19.64
C GLU A 62 -3.95 1.07 -19.38
N ILE A 63 -3.26 0.31 -20.24
CA ILE A 63 -1.83 0.07 -20.12
C ILE A 63 -1.15 0.34 -21.47
N THR A 64 -0.25 1.31 -21.47
CA THR A 64 0.65 1.60 -22.59
C THR A 64 2.07 1.26 -22.16
N THR A 65 2.58 0.12 -22.61
CA THR A 65 3.91 -0.40 -22.28
C THR A 65 4.53 -1.15 -23.46
N LYS A 66 5.87 -1.21 -23.51
CA LYS A 66 6.62 -2.11 -24.40
C LYS A 66 6.90 -3.48 -23.76
N ALA A 67 6.58 -3.63 -22.47
CA ALA A 67 6.80 -4.87 -21.73
C ALA A 67 5.92 -6.01 -22.25
N ASN A 68 6.45 -7.24 -22.18
CA ASN A 68 5.64 -8.43 -22.39
C ASN A 68 5.20 -8.97 -21.02
N VAL A 69 3.93 -8.77 -20.68
CA VAL A 69 3.37 -9.03 -19.36
C VAL A 69 2.35 -10.16 -19.45
N ASP A 70 2.59 -11.23 -18.68
CA ASP A 70 1.62 -12.30 -18.49
C ASP A 70 0.73 -11.98 -17.28
N TYR A 71 -0.38 -11.29 -17.55
CA TYR A 71 -1.33 -10.86 -16.52
C TYR A 71 -1.91 -12.04 -15.74
N GLU A 72 -2.20 -13.15 -16.41
CA GLU A 72 -2.79 -14.32 -15.76
C GLU A 72 -1.82 -14.90 -14.74
N LYS A 73 -0.56 -15.09 -15.14
CA LYS A 73 0.48 -15.58 -14.22
C LYS A 73 0.66 -14.65 -13.03
N ILE A 74 0.70 -13.34 -13.23
CA ILE A 74 0.86 -12.35 -12.14
C ILE A 74 -0.29 -12.45 -11.15
N VAL A 75 -1.53 -12.44 -11.63
CA VAL A 75 -2.73 -12.57 -10.78
C VAL A 75 -2.65 -13.84 -9.94
N ARG A 76 -2.36 -14.99 -10.56
CA ARG A 76 -2.29 -16.28 -9.86
C ARG A 76 -1.16 -16.32 -8.83
N ASP A 77 0.01 -15.79 -9.18
CA ASP A 77 1.17 -15.74 -8.28
C ASP A 77 0.89 -14.84 -7.07
N THR A 78 0.29 -13.67 -7.28
CA THR A 78 -0.12 -12.75 -6.19
C THR A 78 -1.15 -13.41 -5.27
N CYS A 79 -2.22 -14.00 -5.82
CA CYS A 79 -3.21 -14.74 -5.03
C CYS A 79 -2.57 -15.88 -4.21
N ARG A 80 -1.62 -16.62 -4.81
CA ARG A 80 -0.91 -17.72 -4.14
C ARG A 80 -0.02 -17.23 -3.01
N ASN A 81 0.68 -16.12 -3.20
CA ASN A 81 1.56 -15.52 -2.20
C ASN A 81 0.80 -15.05 -0.96
N ILE A 82 -0.42 -14.51 -1.14
CA ILE A 82 -1.34 -14.14 -0.04
C ILE A 82 -1.92 -15.39 0.65
N GLY A 83 -1.94 -16.54 -0.04
CA GLY A 83 -2.36 -17.84 0.50
C GLY A 83 -3.77 -18.27 0.10
N PHE A 84 -4.30 -17.76 -1.01
CA PHE A 84 -5.54 -18.23 -1.63
C PHE A 84 -5.29 -19.48 -2.48
N VAL A 85 -5.18 -20.64 -1.83
CA VAL A 85 -4.77 -21.91 -2.45
C VAL A 85 -5.88 -22.97 -2.53
N SER A 86 -7.08 -22.68 -2.03
CA SER A 86 -8.20 -23.64 -2.05
C SER A 86 -9.56 -22.95 -2.04
N ALA A 87 -10.58 -23.64 -2.55
CA ALA A 87 -11.95 -23.12 -2.52
C ALA A 87 -12.45 -22.89 -1.08
N ASP A 88 -11.95 -23.66 -0.11
CA ASP A 88 -12.32 -23.55 1.30
C ASP A 88 -11.90 -22.22 1.94
N VAL A 89 -10.84 -21.59 1.42
CA VAL A 89 -10.42 -20.24 1.87
C VAL A 89 -11.13 -19.11 1.12
N GLY A 90 -12.07 -19.44 0.24
CA GLY A 90 -12.92 -18.50 -0.51
C GLY A 90 -12.43 -18.19 -1.93
N LEU A 91 -11.15 -18.42 -2.23
CA LEU A 91 -10.56 -18.25 -3.56
C LEU A 91 -9.41 -19.25 -3.74
N ASP A 92 -9.37 -19.89 -4.90
CA ASP A 92 -8.32 -20.83 -5.30
C ASP A 92 -7.56 -20.22 -6.49
N ALA A 93 -6.29 -19.85 -6.28
CA ALA A 93 -5.45 -19.20 -7.29
C ALA A 93 -5.26 -20.06 -8.55
N ASP A 94 -5.35 -21.39 -8.47
CA ASP A 94 -5.15 -22.27 -9.62
C ASP A 94 -6.47 -22.54 -10.37
N LYS A 95 -7.62 -22.45 -9.68
CA LYS A 95 -8.95 -22.70 -10.28
C LYS A 95 -9.77 -21.45 -10.58
N CYS A 96 -9.34 -20.28 -10.10
CA CYS A 96 -10.06 -19.04 -10.34
C CYS A 96 -10.04 -18.66 -11.82
N ARG A 97 -11.14 -18.05 -12.27
CA ARG A 97 -11.23 -17.46 -13.60
C ARG A 97 -10.51 -16.11 -13.57
N VAL A 98 -9.51 -15.96 -14.42
CA VAL A 98 -8.83 -14.68 -14.64
C VAL A 98 -9.38 -14.06 -15.92
N LEU A 99 -9.93 -12.86 -15.79
CA LEU A 99 -10.45 -12.08 -16.92
C LEU A 99 -9.53 -10.89 -17.14
N VAL A 100 -9.09 -10.67 -18.36
CA VAL A 100 -8.19 -9.57 -18.72
C VAL A 100 -8.89 -8.71 -19.75
N GLN A 101 -9.13 -7.44 -19.41
CA GLN A 101 -9.74 -6.43 -20.26
C GLN A 101 -8.90 -5.16 -20.24
N ILE A 102 -7.73 -5.23 -20.85
CA ILE A 102 -6.74 -4.14 -20.91
C ILE A 102 -6.74 -3.54 -22.31
N GLU A 103 -6.90 -2.23 -22.38
CA GLU A 103 -6.75 -1.44 -23.59
C GLU A 103 -5.54 -0.51 -23.50
N GLN A 104 -5.15 0.12 -24.61
CA GLN A 104 -4.13 1.16 -24.58
C GLN A 104 -4.73 2.46 -24.03
N GLN A 105 -3.87 3.30 -23.45
CA GLN A 105 -4.30 4.62 -23.01
C GLN A 105 -4.91 5.43 -24.16
N SER A 106 -5.98 6.16 -23.86
CA SER A 106 -6.61 7.05 -24.85
C SER A 106 -5.60 8.02 -25.47
N PRO A 107 -5.56 8.16 -26.82
CA PRO A 107 -4.63 9.06 -27.48
C PRO A 107 -4.81 10.52 -27.07
N ASP A 108 -6.03 10.93 -26.73
CA ASP A 108 -6.34 12.30 -26.27
C ASP A 108 -5.67 12.59 -24.91
N ILE A 109 -5.70 11.60 -24.00
CA ILE A 109 -5.02 11.68 -22.71
C ILE A 109 -3.50 11.66 -22.91
N ALA A 110 -3.01 10.75 -23.75
CA ALA A 110 -1.58 10.62 -24.02
C ALA A 110 -0.99 11.92 -24.61
N GLN A 111 -1.72 12.58 -25.52
CA GLN A 111 -1.33 13.89 -26.06
C GLN A 111 -1.34 14.98 -24.99
N GLY A 112 -2.42 15.05 -24.20
CA GLY A 112 -2.62 16.06 -23.17
C GLY A 112 -1.57 16.01 -22.07
N VAL A 113 -1.24 14.81 -21.59
CA VAL A 113 -0.36 14.59 -20.43
C VAL A 113 1.11 14.64 -20.85
N HIS A 114 1.54 13.68 -21.68
CA HIS A 114 2.96 13.47 -22.02
C HIS A 114 3.28 13.65 -23.51
N GLY A 115 2.33 14.12 -24.32
CA GLY A 115 2.52 14.38 -25.75
C GLY A 115 2.96 13.15 -26.53
N HIS A 116 2.41 11.96 -26.23
CA HIS A 116 2.90 10.69 -26.78
C HIS A 116 4.41 10.45 -26.54
N PHE A 117 4.88 10.72 -25.32
CA PHE A 117 6.28 10.52 -24.89
C PHE A 117 7.27 11.52 -25.50
N THR A 118 6.80 12.67 -25.98
CA THR A 118 7.65 13.72 -26.56
C THR A 118 7.96 14.86 -25.60
N LYS A 119 7.18 15.02 -24.52
CA LYS A 119 7.38 16.09 -23.55
C LYS A 119 8.59 15.79 -22.65
N ARG A 120 9.30 16.85 -22.26
CA ARG A 120 10.34 16.78 -21.22
C ARG A 120 9.68 16.61 -19.85
N PRO A 121 10.38 16.05 -18.84
CA PRO A 121 9.82 15.83 -17.51
C PRO A 121 9.16 17.07 -16.89
N ASP A 122 9.76 18.26 -17.06
CA ASP A 122 9.25 19.52 -16.51
C ASP A 122 7.96 20.02 -17.22
N ASP A 123 7.70 19.53 -18.44
CA ASP A 123 6.55 19.91 -19.26
C ASP A 123 5.40 18.88 -19.17
N ILE A 124 5.56 17.81 -18.38
CA ILE A 124 4.53 16.79 -18.18
C ILE A 124 3.39 17.39 -17.34
N GLY A 125 2.18 17.32 -17.89
CA GLY A 125 0.96 17.74 -17.19
C GLY A 125 0.52 16.70 -16.16
N ALA A 126 -0.34 17.10 -15.23
CA ALA A 126 -1.03 16.14 -14.37
C ALA A 126 -1.86 15.16 -15.23
N GLY A 127 -1.87 13.88 -14.84
CA GLY A 127 -2.62 12.84 -15.55
C GLY A 127 -4.13 13.02 -15.50
N ASP A 128 -4.62 13.59 -14.40
CA ASP A 128 -6.01 13.95 -14.18
C ASP A 128 -6.11 15.11 -13.17
N GLN A 129 -7.29 15.71 -13.04
CA GLN A 129 -7.61 16.69 -12.01
C GLN A 129 -7.75 16.02 -10.63
N GLY A 130 -7.19 16.64 -9.60
CA GLY A 130 -7.25 16.11 -8.24
C GLY A 130 -6.73 17.07 -7.19
N HIS A 131 -6.98 16.74 -5.92
CA HIS A 131 -6.43 17.45 -4.77
C HIS A 131 -5.74 16.42 -3.87
N MET A 132 -4.56 16.75 -3.34
CA MET A 132 -3.77 15.85 -2.51
C MET A 132 -3.54 16.50 -1.15
N PHE A 133 -3.66 15.71 -0.08
CA PHE A 133 -3.39 16.14 1.29
C PHE A 133 -2.20 15.34 1.84
N GLY A 134 -1.19 16.05 2.34
CA GLY A 134 -0.12 15.47 3.16
C GLY A 134 -0.39 15.75 4.63
N TYR A 135 -0.19 14.76 5.49
CA TYR A 135 -0.32 14.89 6.94
C TYR A 135 0.91 14.31 7.63
N ALA A 136 1.37 14.97 8.68
CA ALA A 136 2.43 14.50 9.55
C ALA A 136 2.16 14.99 10.98
N THR A 137 2.44 14.14 11.97
CA THR A 137 2.26 14.43 13.39
C THR A 137 3.45 13.88 14.18
N ASP A 138 3.90 14.57 15.21
CA ASP A 138 5.05 14.16 16.04
C ASP A 138 4.68 13.16 17.15
N GLU A 139 3.45 12.65 17.14
CA GLU A 139 2.95 11.62 18.08
C GLU A 139 3.77 10.33 18.03
N THR A 140 4.41 10.02 16.90
CA THR A 140 5.18 8.78 16.67
C THR A 140 6.51 9.07 15.96
N GLU A 141 7.50 8.18 16.07
CA GLU A 141 8.81 8.37 15.41
C GLU A 141 8.70 8.36 13.87
N GLU A 142 7.71 7.66 13.34
CA GLU A 142 7.38 7.54 11.92
C GLU A 142 6.54 8.71 11.39
N LEU A 143 6.25 9.70 12.24
CA LEU A 143 5.47 10.90 11.96
C LEU A 143 4.00 10.64 11.55
N MET A 144 3.45 9.51 12.00
CA MET A 144 2.08 9.06 11.71
C MET A 144 1.18 9.12 12.96
N PRO A 145 -0.14 9.25 12.80
CA PRO A 145 -1.07 9.16 13.94
C PRO A 145 -0.88 7.86 14.71
N LEU A 146 -0.88 7.96 16.04
CA LEU A 146 -0.66 6.80 16.92
C LEU A 146 -1.73 5.71 16.69
N THR A 147 -2.99 6.09 16.51
CA THR A 147 -4.09 5.15 16.26
C THR A 147 -3.87 4.33 14.99
N GLN A 148 -3.38 4.97 13.92
CA GLN A 148 -3.07 4.31 12.65
C GLN A 148 -1.88 3.34 12.79
N GLN A 149 -0.83 3.76 13.51
CA GLN A 149 0.36 2.94 13.67
C GLN A 149 0.07 1.69 14.50
N ILE A 150 -0.66 1.84 15.61
CA ILE A 150 -1.03 0.71 16.48
C ILE A 150 -1.87 -0.29 15.69
N ASP A 151 -2.88 0.17 14.98
CA ASP A 151 -3.77 -0.70 14.20
C ASP A 151 -3.03 -1.45 13.08
N CYS A 152 -2.16 -0.74 12.34
CA CYS A 152 -1.28 -1.35 11.36
C CYS A 152 -0.35 -2.42 11.99
N MET A 153 0.21 -2.14 13.17
CA MET A 153 1.08 -3.08 13.88
C MET A 153 0.31 -4.31 14.37
N HIS A 154 -0.91 -4.15 14.88
CA HIS A 154 -1.76 -5.29 15.24
C HIS A 154 -2.00 -6.19 14.02
N GLN A 155 -2.31 -5.61 12.87
CA GLN A 155 -2.55 -6.38 11.66
C GLN A 155 -1.27 -7.11 11.19
N CYS A 156 -0.11 -6.46 11.26
CA CYS A 156 1.18 -7.08 10.90
C CYS A 156 1.51 -8.26 11.83
N LEU A 157 1.33 -8.12 13.15
CA LEU A 157 1.59 -9.19 14.12
C LEU A 157 0.64 -10.38 13.92
N GLU A 158 -0.62 -10.12 13.57
CA GLU A 158 -1.56 -11.19 13.22
C GLU A 158 -1.16 -11.89 11.91
N SER A 159 -0.63 -11.15 10.94
CA SER A 159 -0.17 -11.68 9.64
C SER A 159 1.12 -12.50 9.78
N ASP A 160 2.06 -12.06 10.63
CA ASP A 160 3.32 -12.75 10.96
C ASP A 160 3.15 -13.93 11.90
N SER A 161 1.97 -14.10 12.51
CA SER A 161 1.57 -15.34 13.18
C SER A 161 1.34 -16.51 12.21
N ARG A 162 2.14 -16.56 11.12
CA ARG A 162 2.47 -17.75 10.31
C ARG A 162 2.94 -18.94 11.14
N THR A 163 3.23 -18.76 12.43
CA THR A 163 3.48 -19.85 13.41
C THR A 163 2.23 -20.39 14.14
N LEU A 164 1.04 -19.78 14.01
CA LEU A 164 -0.23 -20.37 14.50
C LEU A 164 -0.93 -21.24 13.44
N GLN A 165 -0.35 -21.35 12.24
CA GLN A 165 -0.88 -22.13 11.12
C GLN A 165 -0.66 -23.66 11.23
N ASN A 166 -0.31 -24.20 12.39
CA ASN A 166 -0.31 -25.66 12.56
C ASN A 166 -1.54 -26.24 13.26
N THR A 167 -2.38 -25.48 13.95
CA THR A 167 -3.58 -26.04 14.60
C THR A 167 -4.58 -24.94 14.99
N CYS A 168 -5.57 -24.62 14.14
CA CYS A 168 -6.99 -24.65 14.56
C CYS A 168 -8.00 -23.89 13.68
N TYR A 169 -7.66 -22.88 12.85
CA TYR A 169 -8.73 -22.02 12.28
C TYR A 169 -8.51 -21.55 10.83
N PRO A 170 -8.95 -22.33 9.81
CA PRO A 170 -8.74 -22.01 8.39
C PRO A 170 -9.59 -20.85 7.83
N TRP A 171 -10.67 -20.41 8.48
CA TRP A 171 -11.61 -19.39 7.96
C TRP A 171 -11.26 -17.92 8.29
N LYS A 172 -10.06 -17.65 8.83
CA LYS A 172 -9.69 -16.37 9.48
C LYS A 172 -8.75 -15.47 8.65
N LYS A 173 -8.76 -15.54 7.32
CA LYS A 173 -7.79 -14.85 6.45
C LYS A 173 -8.15 -13.42 6.02
N SER A 174 -9.42 -13.03 5.97
CA SER A 174 -9.84 -11.64 5.73
C SER A 174 -10.33 -11.03 7.04
N ARG A 175 -9.67 -9.97 7.53
CA ARG A 175 -10.05 -9.28 8.77
C ARG A 175 -9.91 -7.78 8.67
N ARG A 176 -10.68 -7.10 9.53
CA ARG A 176 -10.59 -5.69 9.87
C ARG A 176 -10.26 -5.57 11.36
N GLY A 177 -9.28 -4.75 11.69
CA GLY A 177 -8.97 -4.30 13.04
C GLY A 177 -9.39 -2.85 13.21
N ASP A 178 -9.84 -2.50 14.41
CA ASP A 178 -10.20 -1.13 14.79
C ASP A 178 -9.45 -0.77 16.08
N VAL A 179 -8.84 0.41 16.11
CA VAL A 179 -8.18 0.96 17.30
C VAL A 179 -8.74 2.34 17.62
N SER A 180 -9.34 2.46 18.80
CA SER A 180 -9.79 3.74 19.36
C SER A 180 -8.79 4.27 20.38
N GLY A 181 -8.35 5.52 20.19
CA GLY A 181 -7.50 6.26 21.12
C GLY A 181 -8.20 7.49 21.67
N SER A 182 -7.83 7.90 22.89
CA SER A 182 -8.21 9.19 23.47
C SER A 182 -7.08 10.21 23.24
N GLY A 183 -7.37 11.29 22.51
CA GLY A 183 -6.41 12.37 22.25
C GLY A 183 -6.64 13.58 23.16
N GLY A 184 -5.54 14.19 23.62
CA GLY A 184 -5.50 15.51 24.28
C GLY A 184 -4.83 16.53 23.37
N LYS A 185 -5.24 17.80 23.41
CA LYS A 185 -4.62 18.87 22.62
C LYS A 185 -3.56 19.59 23.43
N GLU A 186 -2.31 19.15 23.31
CA GLU A 186 -1.18 19.88 23.89
C GLU A 186 -0.64 20.90 22.87
N ASN A 187 -0.94 22.19 23.08
CA ASN A 187 -0.28 23.26 22.34
C ASN A 187 1.11 23.50 22.95
N SER A 188 2.08 22.61 22.70
CA SER A 188 3.46 22.82 23.13
C SER A 188 4.24 23.61 22.08
N SER A 189 4.75 24.79 22.45
CA SER A 189 5.73 25.51 21.65
C SER A 189 6.99 24.63 21.53
N CYS A 190 7.35 24.23 20.31
CA CYS A 190 8.52 23.41 20.00
C CYS A 190 9.76 23.92 20.75
N GLY A 191 10.16 23.20 21.80
CA GLY A 191 11.38 23.43 22.58
C GLY A 191 12.35 22.31 22.30
N GLU A 192 13.58 22.66 21.93
CA GLU A 192 14.70 21.76 21.65
C GLU A 192 14.80 20.63 22.70
N ARG A 193 14.64 19.37 22.27
CA ARG A 193 14.97 18.21 23.10
C ARG A 193 16.30 17.62 22.68
N GLU A 194 17.26 17.69 23.59
CA GLU A 194 18.59 17.10 23.50
C GLU A 194 18.53 15.59 23.22
N ARG A 195 19.42 15.14 22.33
CA ARG A 195 19.66 13.72 22.04
C ARG A 195 20.18 13.00 23.27
N CYS A 196 19.45 12.01 23.74
CA CYS A 196 19.98 11.02 24.67
C CYS A 196 20.05 9.65 23.98
N GLY A 197 21.28 9.18 23.73
CA GLY A 197 21.57 7.88 23.14
C GLY A 197 21.41 6.73 24.14
N GLY A 198 20.84 5.62 23.68
CA GLY A 198 20.76 4.38 24.46
C GLY A 198 20.26 3.22 23.61
N ARG A 199 20.94 2.08 23.69
CA ARG A 199 20.82 0.92 22.80
C ARG A 199 19.49 0.17 22.92
N ARG A 200 18.81 -0.05 21.79
CA ARG A 200 18.09 -1.27 21.38
C ARG A 200 17.68 -1.15 19.89
N LYS A 201 18.66 -1.28 19.00
CA LYS A 201 18.48 -1.23 17.53
C LYS A 201 18.78 -2.62 16.96
N THR A 202 17.79 -3.44 16.58
CA THR A 202 18.07 -4.51 15.59
C THR A 202 16.88 -5.09 14.81
N VAL A 203 15.61 -4.99 15.23
CA VAL A 203 14.53 -5.74 14.53
C VAL A 203 13.68 -4.85 13.60
N ALA A 204 13.27 -3.65 14.01
CA ALA A 204 12.45 -2.76 13.18
C ALA A 204 13.18 -2.10 11.99
N ARG A 205 14.52 -2.12 11.98
CA ARG A 205 15.33 -1.41 10.98
C ARG A 205 15.43 -2.10 9.62
N ARG A 206 14.90 -3.32 9.46
CA ARG A 206 15.06 -4.12 8.24
C ARG A 206 13.95 -3.93 7.22
N ILE A 207 12.76 -3.51 7.64
CA ILE A 207 11.61 -3.30 6.75
C ILE A 207 11.67 -1.91 6.10
N LEU A 208 12.05 -0.88 6.86
CA LEU A 208 12.14 0.50 6.34
C LEU A 208 13.31 0.72 5.35
N LEU A 209 14.34 -0.12 5.38
CA LEU A 209 15.51 0.05 4.52
C LEU A 209 15.32 -0.45 3.07
N PHE A 210 14.23 -1.18 2.78
CA PHE A 210 13.91 -1.61 1.42
C PHE A 210 13.19 -0.51 0.62
N ALA A 211 12.40 0.34 1.29
CA ALA A 211 11.67 1.44 0.65
C ALA A 211 12.54 2.68 0.33
N ILE A 212 13.77 2.78 0.85
CA ILE A 212 14.66 3.95 0.66
C ILE A 212 15.91 3.60 -0.18
N ARG A 213 16.06 2.36 -0.64
CA ARG A 213 17.23 1.91 -1.42
C ARG A 213 17.12 2.13 -2.93
N GLY A 214 16.06 2.78 -3.41
CA GLY A 214 15.92 3.21 -4.81
C GLY A 214 16.78 4.42 -5.20
N GLU A 215 17.36 5.15 -4.23
CA GLU A 215 18.21 6.32 -4.49
C GLU A 215 19.56 6.18 -3.78
N ARG A 216 20.53 5.54 -4.43
CA ARG A 216 22.00 5.72 -4.23
C ARG A 216 22.79 4.69 -5.05
N ASN A 217 22.78 4.82 -6.37
CA ASN A 217 23.80 4.19 -7.24
C ASN A 217 23.96 4.94 -8.57
N GLN A 218 24.08 6.27 -8.53
CA GLN A 218 24.65 7.07 -9.62
C GLN A 218 25.53 8.18 -9.04
N THR A 219 26.71 7.83 -8.55
CA THR A 219 27.92 8.67 -8.53
C THR A 219 29.07 7.78 -8.07
N GLU A 220 29.75 7.14 -9.03
CA GLU A 220 31.18 6.75 -9.00
C GLU A 220 31.47 5.85 -10.21
N ASN A 221 31.74 6.50 -11.35
CA ASN A 221 32.77 6.17 -12.34
C ASN A 221 32.68 7.18 -13.49
#